data_AF-A0A176RX24-F1
#
_entry.id   AF-A0A176RX24-F1
#
_cell.length_a   1.000
_cell.length_b   1.000
_cell.length_c   1.000
_cell.angle_alpha   90.00
_cell.angle_beta   90.00
_cell.angle_gamma   90.00
#
_symmetry.space_group_name_H-M   'P 1'
#
loop_
_entity.id
_entity.type
_entity.pdbx_description
1 polymer ?
#
loop_
_entity_poly.entity_id
_entity_poly.type
_entity_poly.pdbx_seq_one_letter_code
_entity_poly.pdbx_strand_id
1 'polypeptide(L)'
;MNLKATRIMQLSLIALSSLAMLETNASNIDPSNKYAWSENAGWVNFLPSDGGATVYDDHLEGFVWSENVGWIRLGGDTGGGTPNYYANDSSSNYGVNNDGAGNLSGYAWSENVGWINFYPTHSQVTIDSGTGDFDGYAWSENVGWIHFQNDSPAAY
;
A
#
# COMPACT_ATOMS: atom_id res chain seq x y z
N MET A 1 -39.27 22.94 60.15
CA MET A 1 -38.08 23.21 59.32
C MET A 1 -37.75 21.92 58.58
N ASN A 2 -38.02 21.87 57.28
CA ASN A 2 -37.98 20.66 56.43
C ASN A 2 -36.56 20.37 55.93
N LEU A 3 -36.02 19.18 56.16
CA LEU A 3 -34.91 18.58 55.38
C LEU A 3 -35.34 17.17 54.96
N LYS A 4 -35.98 17.01 53.80
CA LYS A 4 -35.40 16.72 52.47
C LYS A 4 -34.63 15.38 52.39
N ALA A 5 -35.36 14.33 52.01
CA ALA A 5 -34.81 13.14 51.38
C ALA A 5 -34.02 13.55 50.12
N THR A 6 -32.78 13.07 49.98
CA THR A 6 -32.00 13.26 48.76
C THR A 6 -31.65 11.91 48.16
N ARG A 7 -32.00 11.79 46.88
CA ARG A 7 -32.01 10.62 46.02
C ARG A 7 -30.61 10.13 45.67
N ILE A 8 -30.52 8.81 45.49
CA ILE A 8 -29.45 8.08 44.79
C ILE A 8 -29.34 8.60 43.36
N MET A 9 -28.12 8.95 42.91
CA MET A 9 -27.79 9.09 41.50
C MET A 9 -26.67 8.12 41.16
N GLN A 10 -27.05 7.08 40.42
CA GLN A 10 -26.16 6.08 39.84
C GLN A 10 -25.52 6.72 38.61
N LEU A 11 -24.18 6.82 38.58
CA LEU A 11 -23.46 7.35 37.42
C LEU A 11 -23.36 6.23 36.36
N SER A 12 -24.13 6.37 35.28
CA SER A 12 -23.99 5.52 34.09
C SER A 12 -22.81 6.03 33.26
N LEU A 13 -21.73 5.24 33.16
CA LEU A 13 -20.61 5.53 32.26
C LEU A 13 -21.04 5.17 30.83
N ILE A 14 -21.25 6.17 29.97
CA ILE A 14 -21.49 5.95 28.54
C ILE A 14 -20.13 5.76 27.88
N ALA A 15 -19.83 4.53 27.45
CA ALA A 15 -18.69 4.27 26.59
C ALA A 15 -19.02 4.78 25.17
N LEU A 16 -18.38 5.87 24.77
CA LEU A 16 -18.45 6.37 23.40
C LEU A 16 -17.38 5.63 22.58
N SER A 17 -17.76 4.53 21.93
CA SER A 17 -16.89 3.88 20.95
C SER A 17 -16.95 4.68 19.66
N SER A 18 -15.89 5.43 19.35
CA SER A 18 -15.69 5.94 17.99
C SER A 18 -15.38 4.77 17.07
N LEU A 19 -16.32 4.38 16.20
CA LEU A 19 -15.95 3.65 15.00
C LEU A 19 -15.19 4.62 14.10
N ALA A 20 -13.89 4.40 13.92
CA ALA A 20 -13.20 4.97 12.78
C ALA A 20 -13.80 4.29 11.53
N MET A 21 -14.55 5.06 10.74
CA MET A 21 -14.90 4.64 9.39
C MET A 21 -13.59 4.65 8.61
N LEU A 22 -13.11 3.48 8.21
CA LEU A 22 -11.97 3.37 7.31
C LEU A 22 -12.50 3.82 5.94
N GLU A 23 -12.21 5.06 5.55
CA GLU A 23 -12.46 5.46 4.17
C GLU A 23 -11.54 4.65 3.28
N THR A 24 -12.08 3.64 2.61
CA THR A 24 -11.36 3.00 1.50
C THR A 24 -11.32 4.04 0.40
N ASN A 25 -10.21 4.76 0.25
CA ASN A 25 -9.95 5.50 -0.99
C ASN A 25 -10.14 4.50 -2.13
N ALA A 26 -11.08 4.80 -3.02
CA ALA A 26 -11.37 3.92 -4.14
C ALA A 26 -10.09 3.80 -4.97
N SER A 27 -9.56 2.58 -5.07
CA SER A 27 -8.42 2.27 -5.94
C SER A 27 -8.68 2.79 -7.35
N ASN A 28 -7.64 3.34 -7.98
CA ASN A 28 -7.67 3.84 -9.36
C ASN A 28 -6.97 2.90 -10.35
N ILE A 29 -6.79 1.62 -9.98
CA ILE A 29 -6.22 0.60 -10.85
C ILE A 29 -7.26 0.11 -11.86
N ASP A 30 -6.84 -0.10 -13.11
CA ASP A 30 -7.68 -0.69 -14.15
C ASP A 30 -8.10 -2.11 -13.74
N PRO A 31 -9.40 -2.42 -13.61
CA PRO A 31 -9.88 -3.75 -13.23
C PRO A 31 -9.50 -4.86 -14.22
N SER A 32 -9.19 -4.51 -15.47
CA SER A 32 -8.70 -5.44 -16.50
C SER A 32 -7.18 -5.64 -16.45
N ASN A 33 -6.42 -4.62 -16.04
CA ASN A 33 -4.95 -4.62 -16.03
C ASN A 33 -4.42 -4.34 -14.61
N LYS A 34 -4.59 -5.33 -13.73
CA LYS A 34 -4.33 -5.20 -12.29
C LYS A 34 -3.29 -6.16 -11.72
N TYR A 35 -2.57 -6.89 -12.58
CA TYR A 35 -1.65 -7.92 -12.13
C TYR A 35 -0.21 -7.59 -12.49
N ALA A 36 0.69 -7.84 -11.55
CA ALA A 36 2.13 -7.98 -11.75
C ALA A 36 2.53 -9.45 -11.55
N TRP A 37 3.67 -9.87 -12.07
CA TRP A 37 4.12 -11.26 -12.01
C TRP A 37 5.48 -11.42 -11.34
N SER A 38 5.64 -12.46 -10.54
CA SER A 38 6.93 -12.92 -10.03
C SER A 38 7.05 -14.42 -10.17
N GLU A 39 8.23 -14.93 -10.53
CA GLU A 39 8.47 -16.38 -10.59
C GLU A 39 8.30 -17.05 -9.23
N ASN A 40 8.63 -16.35 -8.13
CA ASN A 40 8.56 -16.92 -6.77
C ASN A 40 7.33 -16.44 -5.97
N ALA A 41 6.73 -15.30 -6.33
CA ALA A 41 5.50 -14.82 -5.69
C ALA A 41 4.21 -15.10 -6.49
N GLY A 42 4.32 -15.58 -7.74
CA GLY A 42 3.18 -15.72 -8.64
C GLY A 42 2.56 -14.38 -9.02
N TRP A 43 1.25 -14.38 -9.26
CA TRP A 43 0.49 -13.17 -9.56
C TRP A 43 0.33 -12.28 -8.31
N VAL A 44 0.62 -10.99 -8.47
CA VAL A 44 0.36 -9.93 -7.50
C VAL A 44 -0.80 -9.08 -8.00
N ASN A 45 -1.94 -9.15 -7.32
CA ASN A 45 -3.17 -8.44 -7.63
C ASN A 45 -3.20 -7.07 -6.95
N PHE A 46 -3.19 -6.00 -7.75
CA PHE A 46 -3.25 -4.61 -7.32
C PHE A 46 -4.66 -4.11 -7.04
N LEU A 47 -5.69 -4.89 -7.39
CA LEU A 47 -7.10 -4.61 -7.08
C LEU A 47 -7.81 -5.90 -6.59
N PRO A 48 -7.44 -6.42 -5.40
CA PRO A 48 -8.15 -7.50 -4.73
C PRO A 48 -9.44 -6.99 -4.07
N SER A 49 -10.34 -7.90 -3.70
CA SER A 49 -11.67 -7.55 -3.16
C SER A 49 -11.62 -6.78 -1.83
N ASP A 50 -10.63 -7.10 -0.98
CA ASP A 50 -10.48 -6.56 0.38
C ASP A 50 -9.25 -5.64 0.50
N GLY A 51 -8.87 -4.99 -0.60
CA GLY A 51 -7.72 -4.11 -0.66
C GLY A 51 -7.68 -3.33 -1.97
N GLY A 52 -6.48 -2.91 -2.38
CA GLY A 52 -6.27 -2.16 -3.60
C GLY A 52 -5.13 -1.16 -3.46
N ALA A 53 -4.41 -0.95 -4.56
CA ALA A 53 -3.47 0.14 -4.68
C ALA A 53 -4.21 1.43 -5.07
N THR A 54 -3.77 2.57 -4.55
CA THR A 54 -4.15 3.89 -5.08
C THR A 54 -2.89 4.62 -5.48
N VAL A 55 -2.85 5.08 -6.73
CA VAL A 55 -1.74 5.87 -7.27
C VAL A 55 -2.08 7.35 -7.13
N TYR A 56 -1.26 8.09 -6.40
CA TYR A 56 -1.27 9.54 -6.35
C TYR A 56 -0.10 10.09 -7.19
N ASP A 57 -0.11 11.41 -7.41
CA ASP A 57 0.97 12.08 -8.14
C ASP A 57 2.32 11.97 -7.40
N ASP A 58 2.31 11.85 -6.07
CA ASP A 58 3.52 11.85 -5.24
C ASP A 58 3.81 10.52 -4.50
N HIS A 59 2.87 9.57 -4.48
CA HIS A 59 3.04 8.28 -3.82
C HIS A 59 1.99 7.23 -4.20
N LEU A 60 2.18 6.00 -3.71
CA LEU A 60 1.17 4.94 -3.73
C LEU A 60 0.72 4.60 -2.31
N GLU A 61 -0.55 4.27 -2.15
CA GLU A 61 -1.13 3.76 -0.90
C GLU A 61 -1.82 2.41 -1.11
N GLY A 62 -2.12 1.75 0.01
CA GLY A 62 -2.99 0.58 0.05
C GLY A 62 -2.26 -0.76 0.14
N PHE A 63 -3.03 -1.83 -0.06
CA PHE A 63 -2.59 -3.21 0.09
C PHE A 63 -2.91 -4.02 -1.16
N VAL A 64 -1.90 -4.69 -1.69
CA VAL A 64 -2.00 -5.59 -2.84
C VAL A 64 -1.81 -7.04 -2.38
N TRP A 65 -2.37 -7.99 -3.12
CA TRP A 65 -2.42 -9.40 -2.69
C TRP A 65 -1.64 -10.30 -3.64
N SER A 66 -0.82 -11.19 -3.09
CA SER A 66 -0.31 -12.34 -3.82
C SER A 66 -0.68 -13.62 -3.09
N GLU A 67 -1.08 -14.64 -3.84
CA GLU A 67 -1.45 -15.94 -3.27
C GLU A 67 -0.28 -16.63 -2.55
N ASN A 68 0.96 -16.38 -2.97
CA ASN A 68 2.14 -17.05 -2.42
C ASN A 68 2.85 -16.23 -1.33
N VAL A 69 2.63 -14.91 -1.28
CA VAL A 69 3.31 -14.03 -0.30
C VAL A 69 2.35 -13.27 0.61
N GLY A 70 1.04 -13.38 0.39
CA GLY A 70 0.02 -12.70 1.16
C GLY A 70 -0.06 -11.20 0.85
N TRP A 71 -0.44 -10.42 1.86
CA TRP A 71 -0.58 -8.97 1.73
C TRP A 71 0.78 -8.27 1.60
N ILE A 72 0.83 -7.32 0.66
CA ILE A 72 1.94 -6.39 0.46
C ILE A 72 1.38 -4.98 0.65
N ARG A 73 1.95 -4.23 1.59
CA ARG A 73 1.60 -2.86 1.90
C ARG A 73 2.48 -1.89 1.11
N LEU A 74 1.87 -1.00 0.33
CA LEU A 74 2.60 -0.08 -0.56
C LEU A 74 3.19 1.14 0.16
N GLY A 75 2.73 1.45 1.37
CA GLY A 75 3.31 2.51 2.19
C GLY A 75 2.77 2.52 3.61
N GLY A 76 3.60 3.00 4.55
CA GLY A 76 3.31 3.11 5.98
C GLY A 76 2.20 4.11 6.31
N ASP A 77 1.85 4.21 7.60
CA ASP A 77 0.69 4.99 8.06
C ASP A 77 0.92 6.51 8.03
N THR A 78 2.17 6.94 7.84
CA THR A 78 2.55 8.35 7.94
C THR A 78 3.44 8.72 6.76
N GLY A 79 3.01 9.70 5.97
CA GLY A 79 3.87 10.43 5.03
C GLY A 79 4.74 11.46 5.76
N GLY A 80 5.05 12.57 5.10
CA GLY A 80 5.77 13.70 5.70
C GLY A 80 7.28 13.72 5.44
N GLY A 81 7.73 12.99 4.42
CA GLY A 81 9.05 13.21 3.84
C GLY A 81 9.14 14.56 3.10
N THR A 82 10.36 14.94 2.75
CA THR A 82 10.64 16.06 1.85
C THR A 82 11.97 15.76 1.14
N PRO A 83 12.05 15.80 -0.20
CA PRO A 83 11.02 16.26 -1.15
C PRO A 83 9.92 15.23 -1.47
N ASN A 84 10.12 13.95 -1.17
CA ASN A 84 9.15 12.88 -1.47
C ASN A 84 8.14 12.70 -0.34
N TYR A 85 6.96 12.13 -0.63
CA TYR A 85 5.91 11.91 0.38
C TYR A 85 6.35 11.00 1.53
N TYR A 86 6.95 9.84 1.22
CA TYR A 86 7.60 8.96 2.19
C TYR A 86 9.09 9.27 2.27
N ALA A 87 9.59 9.48 3.48
CA ALA A 87 11.02 9.71 3.75
C ALA A 87 11.87 8.46 3.49
N ASN A 88 11.28 7.26 3.68
CA ASN A 88 11.96 5.97 3.54
C ASN A 88 13.22 5.84 4.44
N ASP A 89 13.13 6.32 5.67
CA ASP A 89 14.25 6.38 6.63
C ASP A 89 14.05 5.47 7.86
N SER A 90 12.88 4.85 8.00
CA SER A 90 12.51 4.06 9.17
C SER A 90 11.41 3.06 8.86
N SER A 91 11.22 2.07 9.75
CA SER A 91 10.13 1.09 9.64
C SER A 91 8.74 1.68 9.87
N SER A 92 8.65 2.93 10.33
CA SER A 92 7.38 3.67 10.49
C SER A 92 7.14 4.70 9.39
N ASN A 93 8.16 5.07 8.62
CA ASN A 93 8.08 6.00 7.49
C ASN A 93 8.77 5.37 6.27
N TYR A 94 8.02 4.53 5.59
CA TYR A 94 8.39 3.87 4.35
C TYR A 94 7.22 3.91 3.39
N GLY A 95 7.50 3.74 2.11
CA GLY A 95 6.49 3.54 1.10
C GLY A 95 7.01 3.79 -0.30
N VAL A 96 6.14 3.49 -1.27
CA VAL A 96 6.40 3.72 -2.68
C VAL A 96 6.06 5.16 -3.02
N ASN A 97 7.06 5.92 -3.43
CA ASN A 97 6.92 7.30 -3.89
C ASN A 97 6.72 7.32 -5.41
N ASN A 98 5.99 8.31 -5.89
CA ASN A 98 5.88 8.70 -7.30
C ASN A 98 6.49 10.10 -7.44
N ASP A 99 7.25 10.37 -8.50
CA ASP A 99 7.88 11.68 -8.72
C ASP A 99 6.99 12.65 -9.51
N GLY A 100 5.73 12.29 -9.75
CA GLY A 100 4.77 13.02 -10.58
C GLY A 100 4.94 12.78 -12.09
N ALA A 101 6.02 12.13 -12.51
CA ALA A 101 6.26 11.69 -13.88
C ALA A 101 6.10 10.18 -14.05
N GLY A 102 5.69 9.47 -12.99
CA GLY A 102 5.50 8.02 -13.00
C GLY A 102 6.77 7.24 -12.69
N ASN A 103 7.89 7.87 -12.28
CA ASN A 103 9.08 7.11 -11.88
C ASN A 103 8.97 6.73 -10.40
N LEU A 104 8.74 5.45 -10.12
CA LEU A 104 8.51 5.00 -8.75
C LEU A 104 9.82 4.74 -8.00
N SER A 105 9.79 4.92 -6.69
CA SER A 105 10.93 4.65 -5.80
C SER A 105 10.48 4.26 -4.40
N GLY A 106 11.41 3.86 -3.54
CA GLY A 106 11.10 3.47 -2.16
C GLY A 106 10.71 2.00 -2.03
N TYR A 107 9.95 1.69 -0.98
CA TYR A 107 9.77 0.30 -0.54
C TYR A 107 8.32 -0.02 -0.18
N ALA A 108 7.86 -1.19 -0.60
CA ALA A 108 6.70 -1.86 -0.04
C ALA A 108 7.13 -2.93 0.98
N TRP A 109 6.19 -3.40 1.80
CA TRP A 109 6.46 -4.39 2.84
C TRP A 109 5.43 -5.53 2.85
N SER A 110 5.90 -6.75 3.02
CA SER A 110 5.06 -7.92 3.32
C SER A 110 5.60 -8.64 4.56
N GLU A 111 4.71 -9.13 5.42
CA GLU A 111 5.10 -9.92 6.58
C GLU A 111 5.78 -11.25 6.21
N ASN A 112 5.52 -11.78 5.03
CA ASN A 112 6.04 -13.09 4.60
C ASN A 112 7.35 -12.98 3.79
N VAL A 113 7.58 -11.87 3.09
CA VAL A 113 8.74 -11.70 2.19
C VAL A 113 9.56 -10.45 2.46
N GLY A 114 9.17 -9.64 3.44
CA GLY A 114 9.88 -8.45 3.85
C GLY A 114 9.81 -7.32 2.82
N TRP A 115 10.92 -6.60 2.67
CA TRP A 115 11.00 -5.41 1.82
C TRP A 115 10.95 -5.76 0.33
N ILE A 116 10.24 -4.93 -0.42
CA ILE A 116 10.19 -4.95 -1.88
C ILE A 116 10.61 -3.55 -2.35
N ASN A 117 11.73 -3.46 -3.05
CA ASN A 117 12.31 -2.22 -3.56
C ASN A 117 11.76 -1.90 -4.96
N PHE A 118 11.17 -0.72 -5.13
CA PHE A 118 10.60 -0.26 -6.40
C PHE A 118 11.61 0.48 -7.30
N TYR A 119 12.79 0.80 -6.78
CA TYR A 119 13.92 1.32 -7.55
C TYR A 119 15.23 0.61 -7.16
N PRO A 120 15.37 -0.69 -7.44
CA PRO A 120 16.60 -1.43 -7.19
C PRO A 120 17.71 -1.05 -8.16
N THR A 121 18.94 -1.49 -7.88
CA THR A 121 20.06 -1.24 -8.81
C THR A 121 19.76 -1.89 -10.17
N HIS A 122 19.84 -1.09 -11.24
CA HIS A 122 19.62 -1.49 -12.64
C HIS A 122 18.16 -1.75 -13.08
N SER A 123 17.16 -1.43 -12.27
CA SER A 123 15.75 -1.48 -12.68
C SER A 123 14.94 -0.44 -11.92
N GLN A 124 13.79 -0.03 -12.45
CA GLN A 124 12.86 0.85 -11.78
C GLN A 124 11.45 0.47 -12.22
N VAL A 125 10.48 0.54 -11.31
CA VAL A 125 9.07 0.48 -11.70
C VAL A 125 8.62 1.86 -12.18
N THR A 126 7.97 1.91 -13.33
CA THR A 126 7.48 3.15 -13.93
C THR A 126 6.01 3.07 -14.28
N ILE A 127 5.33 4.21 -14.37
CA ILE A 127 3.95 4.36 -14.84
C ILE A 127 3.95 5.27 -16.06
N ASP A 128 3.39 4.82 -17.18
CA ASP A 128 3.22 5.66 -18.36
C ASP A 128 2.17 6.75 -18.07
N SER A 129 2.56 8.02 -18.13
CA SER A 129 1.66 9.15 -17.82
C SER A 129 0.47 9.31 -18.78
N GLY A 130 0.53 8.71 -19.98
CA GLY A 130 -0.52 8.78 -20.99
C GLY A 130 -1.52 7.62 -20.91
N THR A 131 -1.06 6.42 -20.57
CA THR A 131 -1.91 5.21 -20.50
C THR A 131 -2.22 4.76 -19.08
N GLY A 132 -1.38 5.10 -18.10
CA GLY A 132 -1.45 4.59 -16.73
C GLY A 132 -0.85 3.18 -16.56
N ASP A 133 -0.23 2.63 -17.61
CA ASP A 133 0.35 1.29 -17.56
C ASP A 133 1.62 1.28 -16.71
N PHE A 134 1.74 0.26 -15.87
CA PHE A 134 2.98 0.02 -15.13
C PHE A 134 3.97 -0.76 -16.00
N ASP A 135 5.27 -0.60 -15.72
CA ASP A 135 6.37 -1.32 -16.36
C ASP A 135 7.56 -1.47 -15.40
N GLY A 136 8.54 -2.29 -15.78
CA GLY A 136 9.80 -2.47 -15.08
C GLY A 136 9.73 -3.55 -14.00
N TYR A 137 10.77 -3.58 -13.16
CA TYR A 137 10.90 -4.60 -12.12
C TYR A 137 11.20 -4.02 -10.74
N ALA A 138 10.43 -4.49 -9.76
CA ALA A 138 10.75 -4.38 -8.34
C ALA A 138 11.56 -5.61 -7.88
N TRP A 139 12.29 -5.47 -6.78
CA TRP A 139 13.13 -6.53 -6.22
C TRP A 139 12.81 -6.81 -4.75
N SER A 140 12.77 -8.07 -4.37
CA SER A 140 12.78 -8.51 -2.97
C SER A 140 13.82 -9.61 -2.78
N GLU A 141 14.57 -9.55 -1.67
CA GLU A 141 15.55 -10.59 -1.34
C GLU A 141 14.93 -12.00 -1.18
N ASN A 142 13.63 -12.08 -0.84
CA ASN A 142 12.97 -13.35 -0.53
C ASN A 142 12.15 -13.91 -1.70
N VAL A 143 11.82 -13.11 -2.72
CA VAL A 143 11.06 -13.57 -3.91
C VAL A 143 11.65 -13.15 -5.25
N GLY A 144 12.77 -12.44 -5.24
CA GLY A 144 13.46 -11.99 -6.44
C GLY A 144 12.69 -10.90 -7.17
N TRP A 145 12.71 -10.98 -8.51
CA TRP A 145 12.10 -9.98 -9.38
C TRP A 145 10.58 -10.09 -9.44
N ILE A 146 9.93 -8.93 -9.45
CA ILE A 146 8.49 -8.76 -9.67
C ILE A 146 8.35 -7.83 -10.87
N HIS A 147 7.79 -8.34 -11.96
CA HIS A 147 7.60 -7.67 -13.24
C HIS A 147 6.23 -6.99 -13.31
N PHE A 148 6.20 -5.74 -13.79
CA PHE A 148 5.05 -4.86 -13.76
C PHE A 148 4.31 -4.67 -15.09
N GLN A 149 4.47 -5.56 -16.06
CA GLN A 149 3.56 -5.65 -17.20
C GLN A 149 2.66 -6.87 -17.03
N ASN A 150 1.38 -6.72 -17.37
CA ASN A 150 0.31 -7.73 -17.29
C ASN A 150 0.51 -8.92 -18.28
N ASP A 151 1.76 -9.29 -18.52
CA ASP A 151 2.17 -10.39 -19.36
C ASP A 151 2.65 -11.55 -18.48
N SER A 152 2.23 -12.76 -18.85
CA SER A 152 2.81 -14.02 -18.37
C SER A 152 4.34 -13.95 -18.45
N PRO A 153 5.11 -14.73 -17.65
CA PRO A 153 6.57 -14.58 -17.56
C PRO A 153 7.20 -14.34 -18.93
N ALA A 154 7.93 -13.23 -19.07
CA ALA A 154 8.78 -13.00 -20.22
C ALA A 154 9.72 -14.19 -20.31
N ALA A 155 9.44 -15.10 -21.25
CA ALA A 155 10.29 -16.24 -21.50
C ALA A 155 11.67 -15.71 -21.91
N TYR A 156 12.69 -16.12 -21.15
CA TYR A 156 14.11 -15.80 -21.39
C TYR A 156 14.59 -16.32 -22.76
#